data_AF-U5JA87-F1
#
_entry.id   AF-U5JA87-F1
#
_cell.length_a   1.000
_cell.length_b   1.000
_cell.length_c   1.000
_cell.angle_alpha   90.00
_cell.angle_beta   90.00
_cell.angle_gamma   90.00
#
_symmetry.space_group_name_H-M   'P 1'
#
loop_
_entity.id
_entity.type
_entity.pdbx_description
1 polymer ?
#
loop_
_entity_poly.entity_id
_entity_poly.type
_entity_poly.pdbx_seq_one_letter_code
_entity_poly.pdbx_strand_id
1 'polypeptide(L)'
;GDGDLVSFNISYDASKKFHTEEEIDALITKFENTVVAKPATATTPGLVEQDTDNTKVTTKTVYAKDLIDFAKASDGAGFKLTATPKSDITALDNYKYANNTAGKWAEAKAFKATTGTVTLDAGKEYVSKGSLLLDTSGSNVKLSNIKVESQTDTGNTVVKVINAKESTIDIDSSTSTSAESLA
;
A
#
# COMPACT_ATOMS: atom_id res chain seq x y z
N GLY A 1 9.20 -5.10 43.22
CA GLY A 1 9.89 -4.24 44.20
C GLY A 1 10.04 -2.85 43.62
N ASP A 2 10.12 -1.84 44.48
CA ASP A 2 10.62 -0.50 44.09
C ASP A 2 12.12 -0.62 43.81
N GLY A 3 12.55 -0.18 42.62
CA GLY A 3 13.91 -0.38 42.10
C GLY A 3 14.14 -1.68 41.33
N ASP A 4 13.13 -2.53 41.14
CA ASP A 4 13.28 -3.76 40.35
C ASP A 4 13.43 -3.45 38.86
N LEU A 5 14.38 -4.14 38.22
CA LEU A 5 14.64 -4.08 36.78
C LEU A 5 14.31 -5.44 36.16
N VAL A 6 13.45 -5.44 35.15
CA VAL A 6 13.26 -6.56 34.22
C VAL A 6 13.88 -6.18 32.88
N SER A 7 14.80 -7.00 32.37
CA SER A 7 15.42 -6.78 31.06
C SER A 7 14.97 -7.86 30.08
N PHE A 8 14.48 -7.45 28.91
CA PHE A 8 14.16 -8.32 27.79
C PHE A 8 15.22 -8.17 26.71
N ASN A 9 15.98 -9.22 26.48
CA ASN A 9 16.88 -9.30 25.33
C ASN A 9 16.07 -9.81 24.14
N ILE A 10 15.83 -8.96 23.16
CA ILE A 10 14.99 -9.25 21.99
C ILE A 10 15.90 -9.33 20.78
N SER A 11 16.04 -10.54 20.24
CA SER A 11 16.59 -10.76 18.91
C SER A 11 15.46 -10.85 17.89
N TYR A 12 15.61 -10.19 16.76
CA TYR A 12 14.61 -10.20 15.69
C TYR A 12 15.25 -10.39 14.31
N ASP A 13 14.44 -10.95 13.40
CA ASP A 13 14.76 -11.16 12.00
C ASP A 13 13.52 -10.83 11.16
N ALA A 14 13.51 -9.65 10.53
CA ALA A 14 12.38 -9.14 9.79
C ALA A 14 12.08 -9.97 8.52
N SER A 15 13.07 -10.73 8.01
CA SER A 15 12.85 -11.66 6.89
C SER A 15 11.95 -12.84 7.27
N LYS A 16 11.77 -13.10 8.57
CA LYS A 16 10.87 -14.13 9.10
C LYS A 16 9.52 -13.59 9.57
N LYS A 17 9.29 -12.27 9.45
CA LYS A 17 8.00 -11.66 9.80
C LYS A 17 6.92 -12.24 8.89
N PHE A 18 5.90 -12.84 9.46
CA PHE A 18 4.73 -13.35 8.74
C PHE A 18 3.54 -12.39 8.94
N HIS A 19 2.55 -12.50 8.07
CA HIS A 19 1.30 -11.72 8.17
C HIS A 19 0.22 -12.57 8.83
N THR A 20 -0.62 -11.95 9.67
CA THR A 20 -1.80 -12.62 10.23
C THR A 20 -2.91 -12.72 9.19
N GLU A 21 -3.90 -13.56 9.46
CA GLU A 21 -5.07 -13.71 8.58
C GLU A 21 -5.82 -12.39 8.42
N GLU A 22 -6.06 -11.69 9.54
CA GLU A 22 -6.79 -10.44 9.58
C GLU A 22 -6.06 -9.32 8.83
N GLU A 23 -4.73 -9.28 8.91
CA GLU A 23 -3.92 -8.33 8.14
C GLU A 23 -4.09 -8.54 6.64
N ILE A 24 -4.04 -9.80 6.17
CA ILE A 24 -4.24 -10.14 4.77
C ILE A 24 -5.68 -9.84 4.32
N ASP A 25 -6.69 -10.18 5.11
CA ASP A 25 -8.09 -9.92 4.76
C ASP A 25 -8.40 -8.41 4.68
N ALA A 26 -7.82 -7.61 5.57
CA ALA A 26 -7.91 -6.16 5.53
C ALA A 26 -7.26 -5.59 4.26
N LEU A 27 -6.10 -6.12 3.86
CA LEU A 27 -5.42 -5.72 2.63
C LEU A 27 -6.22 -6.11 1.37
N ILE A 28 -6.75 -7.33 1.31
CA ILE A 28 -7.62 -7.76 0.19
C ILE A 28 -8.82 -6.83 0.08
N THR A 29 -9.54 -6.62 1.17
CA THR A 29 -10.70 -5.73 1.20
C THR A 29 -10.35 -4.31 0.72
N LYS A 30 -9.20 -3.78 1.14
CA LYS A 30 -8.71 -2.48 0.70
C LYS A 30 -8.40 -2.45 -0.80
N PHE A 31 -7.68 -3.45 -1.30
CA PHE A 31 -7.28 -3.51 -2.70
C PHE A 31 -8.47 -3.71 -3.62
N GLU A 32 -9.37 -4.64 -3.31
CA GLU A 32 -10.58 -4.90 -4.09
C GLU A 32 -11.46 -3.66 -4.25
N ASN A 33 -11.55 -2.82 -3.21
CA ASN A 33 -12.34 -1.60 -3.20
C ASN A 33 -11.57 -0.35 -3.66
N THR A 34 -10.31 -0.48 -4.07
CA THR A 34 -9.54 0.64 -4.61
C THR A 34 -10.13 1.07 -5.95
N VAL A 35 -10.58 2.34 -6.03
CA VAL A 35 -11.13 2.92 -7.25
C VAL A 35 -9.99 3.19 -8.23
N VAL A 36 -10.12 2.61 -9.42
CA VAL A 36 -9.14 2.70 -10.50
C VAL A 36 -9.52 3.78 -11.50
N ALA A 37 -10.78 3.80 -11.94
CA ALA A 37 -11.30 4.81 -12.84
C ALA A 37 -12.74 5.17 -12.47
N LYS A 38 -12.99 6.45 -12.20
CA LYS A 38 -14.32 7.02 -11.98
C LYS A 38 -14.94 7.44 -13.32
N PRO A 39 -16.27 7.61 -13.40
CA PRO A 39 -16.90 8.28 -14.54
C PRO A 39 -16.21 9.59 -14.91
N ALA A 40 -15.99 9.81 -16.21
CA ALA A 40 -15.56 11.10 -16.72
C ALA A 40 -16.64 12.16 -16.50
N THR A 41 -16.23 13.42 -16.43
CA THR A 41 -17.13 14.58 -16.48
C THR A 41 -16.86 15.38 -17.75
N ALA A 42 -17.59 16.48 -17.95
CA ALA A 42 -17.35 17.39 -19.07
C ALA A 42 -15.92 17.97 -19.09
N THR A 43 -15.24 18.01 -17.94
CA THR A 43 -13.92 18.64 -17.78
C THR A 43 -12.87 17.76 -17.11
N THR A 44 -13.26 16.58 -16.60
CA THR A 44 -12.36 15.67 -15.87
C THR A 44 -12.23 14.34 -16.62
N PRO A 45 -11.00 13.85 -16.83
CA PRO A 45 -10.76 12.54 -17.41
C PRO A 45 -11.37 11.41 -16.58
N GLY A 46 -11.76 10.34 -17.25
CA GLY A 46 -12.33 9.18 -16.59
C GLY A 46 -12.94 8.16 -17.55
N LEU A 47 -13.75 7.28 -16.98
CA LEU A 47 -14.48 6.24 -17.68
C LEU A 47 -15.61 6.84 -18.53
N VAL A 48 -15.70 6.37 -19.76
CA VAL A 48 -16.80 6.67 -20.70
C VAL A 48 -17.31 5.36 -21.30
N GLU A 49 -18.56 5.37 -21.75
CA GLU A 49 -19.17 4.25 -22.48
C GLU A 49 -19.32 4.62 -23.97
N GLN A 50 -19.44 3.60 -24.82
CA GLN A 50 -19.74 3.80 -26.22
C GLN A 50 -21.18 4.29 -26.41
N ASP A 51 -21.34 5.29 -27.29
CA ASP A 51 -22.61 5.59 -27.94
C ASP A 51 -22.63 4.98 -29.35
N THR A 52 -22.58 5.82 -30.40
CA THR A 52 -22.34 5.37 -31.78
C THR A 52 -20.84 5.51 -32.09
N ASP A 53 -20.45 6.69 -32.60
CA ASP A 53 -19.04 7.05 -32.88
C ASP A 53 -18.40 7.90 -31.78
N ASN A 54 -19.21 8.37 -30.83
CA ASN A 54 -18.81 9.27 -29.75
C ASN A 54 -18.76 8.55 -28.39
N THR A 55 -18.10 9.20 -27.44
CA THR A 55 -18.16 8.84 -26.03
C THR A 55 -19.43 9.41 -25.40
N LYS A 56 -19.94 8.73 -24.36
CA LYS A 56 -21.01 9.25 -23.50
C LYS A 56 -20.68 9.00 -22.02
N VAL A 57 -21.43 9.68 -21.15
CA VAL A 57 -21.34 9.50 -19.70
C VAL A 57 -21.74 8.08 -19.29
N THR A 58 -21.08 7.57 -18.25
CA THR A 58 -21.40 6.29 -17.60
C THR A 58 -21.57 6.51 -16.10
N THR A 59 -22.28 5.60 -15.43
CA THR A 59 -22.33 5.54 -13.96
C THR A 59 -21.36 4.51 -13.38
N LYS A 60 -20.69 3.73 -14.24
CA LYS A 60 -19.78 2.67 -13.84
C LYS A 60 -18.49 3.25 -13.26
N THR A 61 -18.04 2.66 -12.16
CA THR A 61 -16.71 2.86 -11.60
C THR A 61 -15.94 1.56 -11.75
N VAL A 62 -14.69 1.63 -12.20
CA VAL A 62 -13.78 0.49 -12.25
C VAL A 62 -13.00 0.43 -10.94
N TYR A 63 -12.99 -0.75 -10.33
CA TYR A 63 -12.23 -1.06 -9.12
C TYR A 63 -11.07 -2.00 -9.44
N ALA A 64 -10.08 -2.11 -8.56
CA ALA A 64 -8.93 -2.98 -8.83
C ALA A 64 -9.32 -4.46 -8.98
N LYS A 65 -10.36 -4.92 -8.26
CA LYS A 65 -10.92 -6.28 -8.41
C LYS A 65 -11.46 -6.60 -9.81
N ASP A 66 -11.78 -5.58 -10.60
CA ASP A 66 -12.22 -5.78 -11.98
C ASP A 66 -11.05 -6.14 -12.91
N LEU A 67 -9.81 -5.92 -12.46
CA LEU A 67 -8.58 -6.05 -13.25
C LEU A 67 -7.57 -7.04 -12.65
N ILE A 68 -7.63 -7.28 -11.34
CA ILE A 68 -6.68 -8.12 -10.58
C ILE A 68 -7.46 -8.98 -9.59
N ASP A 69 -7.16 -10.28 -9.57
CA ASP A 69 -7.62 -11.20 -8.54
C ASP A 69 -6.68 -11.17 -7.34
N PHE A 70 -7.24 -11.01 -6.15
CA PHE A 70 -6.51 -11.04 -4.89
C PHE A 70 -6.88 -12.32 -4.13
N ALA A 71 -5.91 -13.18 -3.89
CA ALA A 71 -6.12 -14.46 -3.22
C ALA A 71 -5.31 -14.56 -1.94
N LYS A 72 -5.95 -15.02 -0.86
CA LYS A 72 -5.30 -15.40 0.39
C LYS A 72 -4.92 -16.88 0.35
N ALA A 73 -3.78 -17.23 0.93
CA ALA A 73 -3.40 -18.61 1.21
C ALA A 73 -2.56 -18.69 2.50
N SER A 74 -2.50 -19.85 3.13
CA SER A 74 -1.57 -20.10 4.23
C SER A 74 -0.12 -20.12 3.72
N ASP A 75 0.80 -19.66 4.57
CA ASP A 75 2.23 -19.54 4.29
C ASP A 75 3.06 -19.92 5.52
N GLY A 76 3.05 -21.22 5.84
CA GLY A 76 3.70 -21.75 7.03
C GLY A 76 3.03 -21.26 8.31
N ALA A 77 3.70 -20.36 9.04
CA ALA A 77 3.23 -19.83 10.32
C ALA A 77 2.20 -18.69 10.18
N GLY A 78 2.03 -18.13 8.97
CA GLY A 78 1.09 -17.04 8.72
C GLY A 78 0.36 -17.20 7.39
N PHE A 79 0.01 -16.07 6.79
CA PHE A 79 -0.73 -15.99 5.54
C PHE A 79 -0.01 -15.14 4.50
N LYS A 80 -0.34 -15.37 3.23
CA LYS A 80 0.13 -14.60 2.09
C LYS A 80 -1.02 -14.13 1.23
N LEU A 81 -0.76 -13.06 0.48
CA LEU A 81 -1.64 -12.49 -0.53
C LEU A 81 -0.98 -12.57 -1.89
N THR A 82 -1.66 -13.17 -2.86
CA THR A 82 -1.25 -13.21 -4.26
C THR A 82 -2.16 -12.32 -5.09
N ALA A 83 -1.58 -11.36 -5.80
CA ALA A 83 -2.27 -10.45 -6.71
C ALA A 83 -1.97 -10.84 -8.16
N THR A 84 -2.96 -11.43 -8.83
CA THR A 84 -2.85 -11.96 -10.19
C THR A 84 -3.69 -11.13 -11.15
N PRO A 85 -3.09 -10.42 -12.12
CA PRO A 85 -3.86 -9.71 -13.14
C PRO A 85 -4.78 -10.66 -13.90
N LYS A 86 -6.03 -10.23 -14.13
CA LYS A 86 -7.00 -10.99 -14.90
C LYS A 86 -6.59 -11.07 -16.36
N SER A 87 -6.63 -12.28 -16.91
CA SER A 87 -6.42 -12.50 -18.35
C SER A 87 -7.63 -12.08 -19.19
N ASP A 88 -8.84 -12.22 -18.62
CA ASP A 88 -10.10 -11.80 -19.23
C ASP A 88 -10.65 -10.57 -18.49
N ILE A 89 -10.72 -9.45 -19.22
CA ILE A 89 -11.32 -8.19 -18.75
C ILE A 89 -12.41 -7.70 -19.71
N THR A 90 -13.03 -8.61 -20.46
CA THR A 90 -14.07 -8.31 -21.48
C THR A 90 -15.29 -7.57 -20.91
N ALA A 91 -15.53 -7.67 -19.60
CA ALA A 91 -16.51 -6.85 -18.88
C ALA A 91 -16.25 -5.33 -18.95
N LEU A 92 -15.07 -4.92 -19.44
CA LEU A 92 -14.66 -3.55 -19.71
C LEU A 92 -14.67 -3.18 -21.20
N ASP A 93 -15.00 -4.07 -22.13
CA ASP A 93 -14.89 -3.79 -23.59
C ASP A 93 -15.79 -2.64 -24.04
N ASN A 94 -16.94 -2.46 -23.40
CA ASN A 94 -17.87 -1.35 -23.66
C ASN A 94 -17.45 -0.05 -22.96
N TYR A 95 -16.33 -0.05 -22.24
CA TYR A 95 -15.85 1.09 -21.46
C TYR A 95 -14.41 1.46 -21.84
N LYS A 96 -14.15 2.76 -21.94
CA LYS A 96 -12.82 3.29 -22.22
C LYS A 96 -12.50 4.46 -21.31
N TYR A 97 -11.24 4.83 -21.27
CA TYR A 97 -10.78 6.03 -20.59
C TYR A 97 -10.63 7.18 -21.59
N ALA A 98 -11.23 8.33 -21.28
CA ALA A 98 -11.16 9.53 -22.11
C ALA A 98 -10.84 10.76 -21.25
N ASN A 99 -10.41 11.84 -21.91
CA ASN A 99 -10.09 13.10 -21.23
C ASN A 99 -11.33 13.84 -20.70
N ASN A 100 -12.52 13.54 -21.23
CA ASN A 100 -13.82 14.05 -20.82
C ASN A 100 -14.94 13.21 -21.48
N THR A 101 -16.20 13.62 -21.27
CA THR A 101 -17.39 12.98 -21.85
C THR A 101 -17.71 13.41 -23.29
N ALA A 102 -16.98 14.35 -23.88
CA ALA A 102 -17.26 14.93 -25.20
C ALA A 102 -16.10 14.65 -26.16
N GLY A 103 -16.07 13.45 -26.76
CA GLY A 103 -15.05 13.06 -27.72
C GLY A 103 -15.47 11.87 -28.60
N LYS A 104 -14.57 11.46 -29.49
CA LYS A 104 -14.79 10.28 -30.35
C LYS A 104 -14.41 9.00 -29.61
N TRP A 105 -15.20 7.94 -29.77
CA TRP A 105 -14.93 6.63 -29.16
C TRP A 105 -13.59 6.02 -29.60
N ALA A 106 -13.16 6.32 -30.83
CA ALA A 106 -11.89 5.87 -31.39
C ALA A 106 -10.65 6.50 -30.73
N GLU A 107 -10.80 7.68 -30.13
CA GLU A 107 -9.71 8.42 -29.46
C GLU A 107 -9.58 8.04 -27.97
N ALA A 108 -10.62 7.42 -27.40
CA ALA A 108 -10.60 6.91 -26.04
C ALA A 108 -9.71 5.66 -25.93
N LYS A 109 -9.06 5.49 -24.77
CA LYS A 109 -8.08 4.44 -24.51
C LYS A 109 -8.76 3.22 -23.90
N ALA A 110 -8.58 2.05 -24.49
CA ALA A 110 -9.06 0.80 -23.94
C ALA A 110 -8.25 0.38 -22.71
N PHE A 111 -8.89 -0.35 -21.80
CA PHE A 111 -8.18 -1.04 -20.73
C PHE A 111 -7.43 -2.24 -21.31
N LYS A 112 -6.23 -2.47 -20.81
CA LYS A 112 -5.46 -3.66 -21.14
C LYS A 112 -4.98 -4.31 -19.85
N ALA A 113 -5.08 -5.64 -19.82
CA ALA A 113 -4.56 -6.43 -18.72
C ALA A 113 -3.06 -6.13 -18.51
N THR A 114 -2.69 -5.89 -17.26
CA THR A 114 -1.30 -5.91 -16.83
C THR A 114 -0.82 -7.36 -16.77
N THR A 115 0.49 -7.56 -16.78
CA THR A 115 1.11 -8.87 -16.66
C THR A 115 1.95 -8.94 -15.39
N GLY A 116 2.13 -10.15 -14.86
CA GLY A 116 3.01 -10.41 -13.72
C GLY A 116 2.24 -10.50 -12.40
N THR A 117 2.29 -11.68 -11.80
CA THR A 117 1.77 -11.95 -10.46
C THR A 117 2.73 -11.43 -9.40
N VAL A 118 2.19 -10.78 -8.37
CA VAL A 118 2.95 -10.32 -7.20
C VAL A 118 2.44 -11.04 -5.96
N THR A 119 3.34 -11.38 -5.04
CA THR A 119 3.00 -12.05 -3.78
C THR A 119 3.58 -11.29 -2.60
N LEU A 120 2.73 -10.98 -1.62
CA LEU A 120 3.08 -10.54 -0.28
C LEU A 120 3.09 -11.78 0.63
N ASP A 121 4.28 -12.27 0.95
CA ASP A 121 4.54 -13.44 1.79
C ASP A 121 5.45 -13.05 2.97
N ALA A 122 5.88 -14.04 3.75
CA ALA A 122 6.77 -13.80 4.87
C ALA A 122 8.06 -13.07 4.45
N GLY A 123 8.48 -12.11 5.26
CA GLY A 123 9.66 -11.28 5.00
C GLY A 123 9.45 -10.21 3.93
N LYS A 124 8.21 -9.97 3.48
CA LYS A 124 7.87 -8.85 2.59
C LYS A 124 6.86 -7.91 3.24
N GLU A 125 6.93 -6.64 2.86
CA GLU A 125 5.93 -5.63 3.24
C GLU A 125 5.31 -4.95 2.02
N TYR A 126 4.03 -4.62 2.15
CA TYR A 126 3.31 -3.83 1.16
C TYR A 126 3.80 -2.37 1.15
N VAL A 127 4.02 -1.84 -0.05
CA VAL A 127 4.43 -0.45 -0.26
C VAL A 127 3.31 0.31 -0.97
N SER A 128 2.69 1.26 -0.27
CA SER A 128 1.60 2.05 -0.84
C SER A 128 2.01 2.89 -2.05
N LYS A 129 3.21 3.46 -2.00
CA LYS A 129 3.75 4.27 -3.09
C LYS A 129 4.11 3.38 -4.29
N GLY A 130 3.43 3.61 -5.41
CA GLY A 130 3.65 2.84 -6.65
C GLY A 130 2.70 1.65 -6.84
N SER A 131 1.87 1.34 -5.86
CA SER A 131 0.87 0.26 -5.95
C SER A 131 -0.41 0.72 -6.62
N LEU A 132 -0.99 -0.15 -7.46
CA LEU A 132 -2.33 0.04 -8.05
C LEU A 132 -2.52 1.41 -8.73
N LEU A 133 -1.50 1.87 -9.46
CA LEU A 133 -1.51 3.13 -10.17
C LEU A 133 -2.06 2.96 -11.59
N LEU A 134 -2.97 3.85 -11.97
CA LEU A 134 -3.48 3.94 -13.33
C LEU A 134 -2.46 4.63 -14.24
N ASP A 135 -1.92 3.90 -15.20
CA ASP A 135 -1.09 4.45 -16.27
C ASP A 135 -1.96 4.73 -17.50
N THR A 136 -2.00 6.00 -17.89
CA THR A 136 -2.72 6.50 -19.07
C THR A 136 -1.79 7.10 -20.10
N SER A 137 -0.47 6.97 -19.96
CA SER A 137 0.52 7.60 -20.84
C SER A 137 0.58 6.96 -22.24
N GLY A 138 0.39 5.64 -22.33
CA GLY A 138 0.40 4.89 -23.59
C GLY A 138 -0.90 4.93 -24.40
N SER A 139 -1.00 4.10 -25.43
CA SER A 139 -2.21 3.94 -26.26
C SER A 139 -3.35 3.21 -25.55
N ASN A 140 -3.04 2.44 -24.49
CA ASN A 140 -4.01 1.74 -23.65
C ASN A 140 -3.82 2.17 -22.20
N VAL A 141 -4.87 1.99 -21.41
CA VAL A 141 -4.83 2.17 -19.96
C VAL A 141 -4.45 0.86 -19.28
N LYS A 142 -3.54 0.93 -18.32
CA LYS A 142 -3.10 -0.21 -17.52
C LYS A 142 -3.09 0.15 -16.04
N LEU A 143 -3.30 -0.85 -15.19
CA LEU A 143 -3.18 -0.73 -13.74
C LEU A 143 -1.90 -1.42 -13.29
N SER A 144 -1.01 -0.74 -12.56
CA SER A 144 0.14 -1.43 -11.95
C SER A 144 -0.34 -2.44 -10.90
N ASN A 145 0.44 -3.50 -10.66
CA ASN A 145 0.12 -4.42 -9.57
C ASN A 145 0.44 -3.79 -8.20
N ILE A 146 0.16 -4.49 -7.10
CA ILE A 146 0.69 -4.12 -5.79
C ILE A 146 2.22 -4.16 -5.81
N LYS A 147 2.84 -3.31 -5.01
CA LYS A 147 4.27 -3.27 -4.78
C LYS A 147 4.56 -3.87 -3.41
N VAL A 148 5.56 -4.75 -3.38
CA VAL A 148 6.08 -5.37 -2.17
C VAL A 148 7.59 -5.17 -2.12
N GLU A 149 8.14 -5.01 -0.93
CA GLU A 149 9.58 -4.91 -0.69
C GLU A 149 10.02 -5.93 0.35
N SER A 150 11.20 -6.51 0.14
CA SER A 150 11.78 -7.47 1.08
C SER A 150 12.31 -6.76 2.31
N GLN A 151 12.06 -7.35 3.47
CA GLN A 151 12.59 -6.96 4.76
C GLN A 151 13.83 -7.81 5.06
N THR A 152 14.95 -7.14 5.30
CA THR A 152 16.24 -7.80 5.57
C THR A 152 16.80 -7.45 6.94
N ASP A 153 16.10 -6.62 7.70
CA ASP A 153 16.60 -6.10 8.96
C ASP A 153 16.66 -7.19 10.03
N THR A 154 17.84 -7.35 10.62
CA THR A 154 18.09 -8.27 11.73
C THR A 154 18.78 -7.52 12.85
N GLY A 155 18.46 -7.82 14.10
CA GLY A 155 19.08 -7.10 15.21
C GLY A 155 18.84 -7.74 16.57
N ASN A 156 19.53 -7.18 17.57
CA ASN A 156 19.35 -7.51 18.97
C ASN A 156 19.21 -6.21 19.77
N THR A 157 18.19 -6.13 20.61
CA THR A 157 17.93 -4.97 21.47
C THR A 157 17.65 -5.41 22.89
N VAL A 158 17.91 -4.54 23.86
CA VAL A 158 17.64 -4.80 25.27
C VAL A 158 16.64 -3.78 25.77
N VAL A 159 15.43 -4.24 26.06
CA VAL A 159 14.38 -3.42 26.66
C VAL A 159 14.43 -3.59 28.17
N LYS A 160 14.68 -2.50 28.88
CA LYS A 160 14.77 -2.46 30.34
C LYS A 160 13.52 -1.80 30.92
N VAL A 161 12.77 -2.54 31.72
CA VAL A 161 11.58 -2.05 32.44
C VAL A 161 11.95 -1.93 33.92
N ILE A 162 11.96 -0.71 34.44
CA ILE A 162 12.30 -0.44 35.84
C ILE A 162 11.06 0.09 36.55
N ASN A 163 10.70 -0.49 37.68
CA ASN A 163 9.68 0.07 38.56
C ASN A 163 10.35 1.05 39.52
N ALA A 164 10.48 2.32 39.11
CA ALA A 164 11.06 3.39 39.91
C ALA A 164 10.25 4.69 39.75
N LYS A 165 10.32 5.57 40.75
CA LYS A 165 9.77 6.93 40.66
C LYS A 165 10.65 7.76 39.70
N GLU A 166 10.12 8.08 38.51
CA GLU A 166 10.79 8.98 37.57
C GLU A 166 10.89 10.39 38.17
N SER A 167 12.08 11.01 38.12
CA SER A 167 12.30 12.40 38.52
C SER A 167 13.25 13.04 37.52
N THR A 168 12.74 14.02 36.77
CA THR A 168 13.53 14.81 35.82
C THR A 168 14.28 15.88 36.60
N ILE A 169 15.61 15.84 36.58
CA ILE A 169 16.46 16.89 37.15
C ILE A 169 16.88 17.80 36.00
N ASP A 170 16.35 19.02 35.99
CA ASP A 170 16.85 20.09 35.12
C ASP A 170 18.07 20.73 35.77
N ILE A 171 19.22 20.75 35.07
CA ILE A 171 20.44 21.39 35.56
C ILE A 171 20.53 22.76 34.87
N ASP A 172 19.94 23.77 35.50
CA ASP A 172 20.17 25.16 35.14
C ASP A 172 21.60 25.54 35.58
N SER A 173 22.52 25.70 34.62
CA SER A 173 23.95 25.93 34.87
C SER A 173 24.28 27.36 35.33
N SER A 174 23.30 28.14 35.80
CA SER A 174 23.48 29.54 36.17
C SER A 174 24.09 29.78 37.57
N THR A 175 24.50 28.74 38.30
CA THR A 175 25.14 28.88 39.64
C THR A 175 26.46 28.14 39.83
N SER A 176 27.16 27.72 38.75
CA SER A 176 28.52 27.20 38.89
C SER A 176 29.50 28.30 39.33
N THR A 177 29.78 28.36 40.63
CA THR A 177 30.90 29.12 41.18
C THR A 177 32.21 28.48 40.67
N SER A 178 32.94 29.19 39.82
CA SER A 178 34.25 28.77 39.28
C SER A 178 35.26 28.51 40.40
N ALA A 179 36.08 27.47 40.25
CA ALA A 179 37.12 27.03 41.19
C ALA A 179 38.40 27.92 41.17
N GLU A 180 38.31 29.18 40.75
CA GLU A 180 39.43 30.11 40.55
C GLU A 180 39.70 31.07 41.73
N SER A 181 39.26 30.75 42.95
CA SER A 181 39.56 31.56 44.16
C SER A 181 40.50 30.85 45.14
N LEU A 182 41.39 29.99 44.65
CA LEU A 182 42.52 29.44 45.42
C LEU A 182 43.82 29.56 44.60
N ALA A 183 44.22 30.81 44.32
CA ALA A 183 45.58 31.22 44.02
C ALA A 183 45.80 32.66 44.48
#